data_AF-A0A7C4CNK8-F1
#
_entry.id   AF-A0A7C4CNK8-F1
#
_cell.length_a   1.000
_cell.length_b   1.000
_cell.length_c   1.000
_cell.angle_alpha   90.00
_cell.angle_beta   90.00
_cell.angle_gamma   90.00
#
_symmetry.space_group_name_H-M   'P 1'
#
loop_
_entity.id
_entity.type
_entity.pdbx_description
1 polymer ?
#
loop_
_entity_poly.entity_id
_entity_poly.type
_entity_poly.pdbx_seq_one_letter_code
_entity_poly.pdbx_strand_id
1 'polypeptide(L)'
;MEKKEETPKQGLSDEDLGLALVDCMLLSPPKESRTLDALIFEVEYQGKRYRLGVIGKEALESVKKHGYKDNSGKIHLKVPQSLLKEPIGWINEAY
;
A
#
# COMPACT_ATOMS: atom_id res chain seq x y z
N MET A 1 38.99 -23.72 -21.79
CA MET A 1 37.62 -23.62 -21.24
C MET A 1 37.54 -22.32 -20.48
N GLU A 2 36.99 -21.28 -21.11
CA GLU A 2 36.80 -19.98 -20.48
C GLU A 2 35.66 -20.06 -19.46
N LYS A 3 35.94 -19.69 -18.20
CA LYS A 3 34.91 -19.49 -17.19
C LYS A 3 34.17 -18.21 -17.54
N LYS A 4 32.89 -18.31 -17.90
CA LYS A 4 32.00 -17.15 -17.95
C LYS A 4 31.73 -16.71 -16.51
N GLU A 5 32.27 -15.57 -16.12
CA GLU A 5 31.87 -14.88 -14.91
C GLU A 5 30.44 -14.38 -15.11
N GLU A 6 29.48 -15.02 -14.44
CA GLU A 6 28.13 -14.48 -14.29
C GLU A 6 28.24 -13.22 -13.43
N THR A 7 28.11 -12.05 -14.06
CA THR A 7 27.89 -10.79 -13.36
C THR A 7 26.67 -10.94 -12.45
N PRO A 8 26.73 -10.45 -11.19
CA PRO A 8 25.57 -10.54 -10.31
C PRO A 8 24.39 -9.83 -10.99
N LYS A 9 23.27 -10.55 -11.11
CA LYS A 9 22.02 -9.98 -11.61
C LYS A 9 21.69 -8.78 -10.75
N GLN A 10 21.72 -7.61 -11.38
CA GLN A 10 21.31 -6.34 -10.79
C GLN A 10 19.96 -6.54 -10.08
N GLY A 11 19.86 -6.12 -8.81
CA GLY A 11 18.63 -6.27 -8.04
C GLY A 11 17.44 -5.60 -8.74
N LEU A 12 16.23 -6.14 -8.52
CA LEU A 12 15.00 -5.58 -9.07
C LEU A 12 14.80 -4.15 -8.52
N SER A 13 14.49 -3.19 -9.39
CA SER A 13 14.11 -1.83 -8.99
C SER A 13 12.71 -1.79 -8.36
N ASP A 14 12.36 -0.69 -7.69
CA ASP A 14 11.02 -0.50 -7.11
C ASP A 14 9.91 -0.57 -8.19
N GLU A 15 10.23 -0.17 -9.43
CA GLU A 15 9.38 -0.35 -10.61
C GLU A 15 9.28 -1.82 -11.02
N ASP A 16 10.39 -2.57 -10.98
CA ASP A 16 10.42 -4.03 -11.27
C ASP A 16 9.68 -4.86 -10.22
N LEU A 17 9.61 -4.37 -8.98
CA LEU A 17 8.82 -4.97 -7.88
C LEU A 17 7.34 -4.56 -7.90
N GLY A 18 6.93 -3.66 -8.81
CA GLY A 18 5.56 -3.18 -8.91
C GLY A 18 5.11 -2.35 -7.70
N LEU A 19 6.04 -1.71 -6.98
CA LEU A 19 5.79 -0.88 -5.80
C LEU A 19 5.35 0.54 -6.16
N ALA A 20 4.72 0.73 -7.32
CA ALA A 20 4.16 2.02 -7.70
C ALA A 20 3.12 2.44 -6.65
N LEU A 21 3.49 3.43 -5.83
CA LEU A 21 2.58 3.98 -4.83
C LEU A 21 1.61 4.93 -5.53
N VAL A 22 0.33 4.75 -5.24
CA VAL A 22 -0.73 5.58 -5.79
C VAL A 22 -1.51 6.27 -4.69
N ASP A 23 -1.94 7.50 -4.98
CA ASP A 23 -2.73 8.32 -4.07
C ASP A 23 -4.19 7.86 -4.07
N CYS A 24 -4.68 7.50 -2.88
CA CYS A 24 -6.06 7.12 -2.64
C CYS A 24 -6.68 8.01 -1.58
N MET A 25 -7.91 8.49 -1.81
CA MET A 25 -8.60 9.36 -0.85
C MET A 25 -9.29 8.49 0.22
N LEU A 26 -9.02 8.75 1.50
CA LEU A 26 -9.71 8.11 2.61
C LEU A 26 -11.15 8.64 2.70
N LEU A 27 -12.11 7.72 2.65
CA LEU A 27 -13.54 8.04 2.63
C LEU A 27 -14.16 8.14 4.02
N SER A 28 -13.61 7.41 4.99
CA SER A 28 -14.10 7.39 6.37
C SER A 28 -12.96 7.07 7.34
N PRO A 29 -13.12 7.38 8.64
CA PRO A 29 -12.20 6.87 9.65
C PRO A 29 -12.03 5.34 9.54
N PRO A 30 -10.82 4.81 9.77
CA PRO A 30 -10.58 3.37 9.71
C PRO A 30 -11.39 2.64 10.79
N LYS A 31 -11.82 1.43 10.46
CA LYS A 31 -12.62 0.57 11.34
C LYS A 31 -11.80 -0.63 11.79
N GLU A 32 -11.92 -1.03 13.04
CA GLU A 32 -11.33 -2.30 13.49
C GLU A 32 -12.10 -3.48 12.88
N SER A 33 -11.36 -4.46 12.37
CA SER A 33 -11.94 -5.74 11.97
C SER A 33 -12.39 -6.52 13.21
N ARG A 34 -13.55 -7.18 13.11
CA ARG A 34 -14.11 -8.00 14.21
C ARG A 34 -13.49 -9.39 14.30
N THR A 35 -12.79 -9.82 13.25
CA THR A 35 -12.34 -11.22 13.08
C THR A 35 -10.83 -11.33 12.89
N LEU A 36 -10.16 -10.22 12.62
CA LEU A 36 -8.71 -10.15 12.41
C LEU A 36 -8.18 -8.95 13.19
N ASP A 37 -6.94 -9.03 13.67
CA ASP A 37 -6.24 -7.90 14.27
C ASP A 37 -5.79 -6.90 13.18
N ALA A 38 -6.78 -6.23 12.59
CA ALA A 38 -6.61 -5.40 11.40
C ALA A 38 -7.44 -4.11 11.47
N LEU A 39 -6.87 -3.02 10.96
CA LEU A 39 -7.60 -1.79 10.67
C LEU A 39 -8.01 -1.75 9.19
N ILE A 40 -9.28 -1.51 8.93
CA ILE A 40 -9.87 -1.43 7.59
C ILE A 40 -10.03 0.03 7.19
N PHE A 41 -9.35 0.43 6.13
CA PHE A 41 -9.44 1.75 5.52
C PHE A 41 -10.32 1.67 4.26
N GLU A 42 -11.39 2.45 4.22
CA GLU A 42 -12.20 2.61 3.01
C GLU A 42 -11.63 3.78 2.20
N VAL A 43 -11.19 3.49 0.97
CA VAL A 43 -10.52 4.48 0.11
C VAL A 43 -11.16 4.57 -1.26
N GLU A 44 -11.00 5.71 -1.92
CA GLU A 44 -11.36 5.93 -3.31
C GLU A 44 -10.12 6.11 -4.18
N TYR A 45 -10.09 5.40 -5.30
CA TYR A 45 -9.06 5.51 -6.32
C TYR A 45 -9.73 5.47 -7.70
N GLN A 46 -9.46 6.49 -8.53
CA GLN A 46 -10.04 6.61 -9.89
C GLN A 46 -11.58 6.46 -9.93
N GLY A 47 -12.28 7.02 -8.93
CA GLY A 47 -13.74 6.95 -8.82
C GLY A 47 -14.30 5.58 -8.40
N LYS A 48 -13.44 4.62 -8.05
CA LYS A 48 -13.84 3.31 -7.50
C LYS A 48 -13.48 3.23 -6.02
N ARG A 49 -14.29 2.49 -5.26
CA ARG A 49 -14.09 2.27 -3.83
C ARG A 49 -13.37 0.95 -3.56
N TYR A 50 -12.43 1.01 -2.64
CA TYR A 50 -11.61 -0.12 -2.20
C TYR A 50 -11.58 -0.18 -0.68
N ARG A 51 -11.31 -1.36 -0.14
CA ARG A 51 -11.04 -1.59 1.27
C ARG A 51 -9.60 -2.06 1.42
N LEU A 52 -8.85 -1.46 2.34
CA LEU A 52 -7.48 -1.85 2.65
C LEU A 52 -7.43 -2.33 4.09
N GLY A 53 -7.12 -3.60 4.30
CA GLY A 53 -6.87 -4.16 5.61
C GLY A 53 -5.41 -4.02 5.97
N VAL A 54 -5.11 -3.34 7.08
CA VAL A 54 -3.75 -3.14 7.59
C VAL A 54 -3.59 -3.97 8.86
N ILE A 55 -2.65 -4.91 8.85
CA ILE A 55 -2.38 -5.85 9.94
C ILE A 55 -1.03 -5.50 10.54
N GLY A 56 -0.98 -5.33 11.86
CA GLY A 56 0.25 -5.07 12.59
C GLY A 56 0.66 -3.59 12.63
N LYS A 57 1.46 -3.27 13.64
CA LYS A 57 1.85 -1.89 13.98
C LYS A 57 2.76 -1.27 12.92
N GLU A 58 3.73 -2.00 12.39
CA GLU A 58 4.70 -1.47 11.44
C GLU A 58 4.05 -1.08 10.11
N ALA A 59 3.16 -1.93 9.60
CA ALA A 59 2.34 -1.64 8.42
C ALA A 59 1.50 -0.37 8.62
N LEU A 60 0.86 -0.22 9.80
CA LEU A 60 0.08 0.98 10.13
C LEU A 60 0.94 2.25 10.17
N GLU A 61 2.14 2.18 10.74
CA GLU A 61 3.05 3.33 10.79
C GLU A 61 3.56 3.70 9.39
N SER A 62 3.82 2.73 8.49
CA SER A 62 4.12 3.02 7.08
C SER A 62 2.94 3.75 6.40
N VAL A 63 1.71 3.25 6.53
CA VAL A 63 0.51 3.90 5.97
C VAL A 63 0.36 5.35 6.47
N LYS A 64 0.59 5.59 7.77
CA LYS A 64 0.56 6.95 8.34
C LYS A 64 1.65 7.84 7.79
N LYS A 65 2.88 7.34 7.71
CA LYS A 65 4.05 8.10 7.24
C LYS A 65 3.88 8.58 5.80
N HIS A 66 3.25 7.76 4.96
CA HIS A 66 3.06 8.05 3.54
C HIS A 66 1.72 8.75 3.24
N GLY A 67 0.81 8.81 4.22
CA GLY A 67 -0.43 9.56 4.12
C GLY A 67 -0.24 11.06 4.37
N TYR A 68 -1.15 11.87 3.83
CA TYR A 68 -1.15 13.32 4.02
C TYR A 68 -2.57 13.87 4.00
N LYS A 69 -2.72 15.12 4.47
CA LYS A 69 -3.97 15.87 4.39
C LYS A 69 -3.82 16.95 3.32
N ASP A 70 -4.76 17.02 2.39
CA ASP A 70 -4.76 18.05 1.36
C ASP A 70 -5.26 19.40 1.88
N ASN A 71 -5.17 20.43 1.04
CA ASN A 71 -5.62 21.80 1.37
C ASN A 71 -7.14 21.92 1.63
N SER A 72 -7.93 20.94 1.18
CA SER A 72 -9.38 20.86 1.44
C SER A 72 -9.70 20.08 2.72
N GLY A 73 -8.67 19.56 3.40
CA GLY A 73 -8.78 18.78 4.61
C GLY A 73 -9.10 17.30 4.41
N LYS A 74 -9.05 16.79 3.18
CA LYS A 74 -9.23 15.36 2.89
C LYS A 74 -7.94 14.61 3.16
N ILE A 75 -8.06 13.38 3.66
CA ILE A 75 -6.91 12.52 3.95
C ILE A 75 -6.64 11.66 2.72
N HIS A 76 -5.39 11.61 2.29
CA HIS A 76 -4.91 10.77 1.20
C HIS A 76 -3.89 9.77 1.74
N LEU A 77 -3.98 8.53 1.28
CA LEU A 77 -3.04 7.46 1.59
C LEU A 77 -2.28 7.11 0.31
N LYS A 78 -0.96 6.94 0.41
CA LYS A 78 -0.15 6.38 -0.67
C LYS A 78 0.03 4.90 -0.42
N VAL A 79 -0.49 4.07 -1.33
CA VAL A 79 -0.52 2.61 -1.16
C VAL A 79 -0.02 1.92 -2.43
N PRO A 80 0.56 0.71 -2.35
CA PRO A 80 0.96 -0.03 -3.54
C PRO A 80 -0.24 -0.26 -4.48
N GLN A 81 -0.08 0.09 -5.75
CA GLN A 81 -1.13 -0.08 -6.76
C GLN A 81 -1.60 -1.53 -6.88
N SER A 82 -0.72 -2.49 -6.59
CA SER A 82 -1.03 -3.92 -6.56
C SER A 82 -2.21 -4.28 -5.64
N LEU A 83 -2.44 -3.50 -4.57
CA LEU A 83 -3.53 -3.70 -3.62
C LEU A 83 -4.90 -3.24 -4.13
N LEU A 84 -4.93 -2.48 -5.22
CA LEU A 84 -6.15 -1.94 -5.83
C LEU A 84 -6.62 -2.76 -7.04
N LYS A 85 -6.03 -3.94 -7.24
CA LYS A 85 -6.48 -4.90 -8.26
C LYS A 85 -7.77 -5.61 -7.86
N GLU A 86 -7.99 -5.79 -6.55
CA GLU A 86 -9.16 -6.42 -5.98
C GLU A 86 -9.94 -5.44 -5.09
N PRO A 87 -11.24 -5.69 -4.82
CA PRO A 87 -12.04 -4.82 -3.95
C PRO A 87 -11.49 -4.71 -2.51
N ILE A 88 -10.70 -5.69 -2.06
CA ILE A 88 -10.09 -5.74 -0.74
C ILE A 88 -8.60 -6.06 -0.90
N GLY A 89 -7.73 -5.13 -0.51
CA GLY A 89 -6.28 -5.32 -0.45
C GLY A 89 -5.78 -5.46 0.99
N TRP A 90 -4.62 -6.10 1.18
CA TRP A 90 -4.01 -6.32 2.50
C TRP A 90 -2.61 -5.74 2.58
N ILE A 91 -2.32 -5.05 3.69
CA ILE A 91 -1.00 -4.52 4.06
C ILE A 91 -0.63 -5.18 5.38
N ASN A 92 0.32 -6.10 5.34
CA ASN A 92 0.80 -6.84 6.50
C ASN A 92 2.25 -6.50 6.86
N GLU A 93 2.96 -5.80 5.98
CA GLU A 93 4.34 -5.37 6.16
C GLU A 93 4.49 -3.89 5.76
N ALA A 94 5.53 -3.25 6.28
CA ALA A 94 5.87 -1.88 5.89
C ALA A 94 6.44 -1.85 4.46
N TYR A 95 6.14 -0.77 3.75
CA TYR A 95 6.68 -0.44 2.43
C TYR A 95 7.11 1.02 2.39
#